data_AF-A0A4P7GRL7-F1
#
_entry.id   AF-A0A4P7GRL7-F1
#
_cell.length_a   1.000
_cell.length_b   1.000
_cell.length_c   1.000
_cell.angle_alpha   90.00
_cell.angle_beta   90.00
_cell.angle_gamma   90.00
#
_symmetry.space_group_name_H-M   'P 1'
#
loop_
_entity.id
_entity.type
_entity.pdbx_description
1 polymer ?
#
loop_
_entity_poly.entity_id
_entity_poly.type
_entity_poly.pdbx_seq_one_letter_code
_entity_poly.pdbx_strand_id
1 'polypeptide(L)'
;MGRLVESGKLWEHISASLVRSAAGFGLAVATAIPLGAAIAWYTPVRQLLTPVLEAFRNTAALALLPVFMLVFGIGETSKIAIVLFACFFPILLSTIAGVAAVDVQLLRTARVLGLSSVETFRKVVFPAAVPTIFTGIRISGAAAILVLIAAEMIGATVGIGFLINYSNNNFLIPQMYAAILTTTLLGLAVNYGLVALERRFSRWRA
;
A
#
# COMPACT_ATOMS: atom_id res chain seq x y z
N MET A 1 -1.59 9.59 -30.05
CA MET A 1 -1.95 10.25 -28.78
C MET A 1 -3.24 11.06 -28.88
N GLY A 2 -3.43 11.94 -29.88
CA GLY A 2 -4.62 12.80 -30.02
C GLY A 2 -5.99 12.09 -29.90
N ARG A 3 -6.25 11.05 -30.71
CA ARG A 3 -7.55 10.36 -30.72
C ARG A 3 -7.93 9.59 -29.43
N LEU A 4 -6.97 9.24 -28.58
CA LEU A 4 -7.24 8.55 -27.29
C LEU A 4 -7.50 9.55 -26.17
N VAL A 5 -6.75 10.67 -26.15
CA VAL A 5 -6.94 11.78 -25.21
C VAL A 5 -8.26 12.51 -25.49
N GLU A 6 -8.63 12.69 -26.76
CA GLU A 6 -9.91 13.30 -27.18
C GLU A 6 -11.13 12.40 -26.91
N SER A 7 -10.95 11.09 -26.72
CA SER A 7 -12.07 10.14 -26.58
C SER A 7 -12.64 9.98 -25.17
N GLY A 8 -12.03 10.59 -24.14
CA GLY A 8 -12.42 10.40 -22.73
C GLY A 8 -12.11 9.01 -22.14
N LYS A 9 -11.87 7.99 -22.97
CA LYS A 9 -11.59 6.60 -22.54
C LYS A 9 -10.30 6.45 -21.74
N LEU A 10 -9.31 7.29 -22.03
CA LEU A 10 -8.03 7.25 -21.32
C LEU A 10 -8.20 7.74 -19.86
N TRP A 11 -9.07 8.72 -19.65
CA TRP A 11 -9.44 9.18 -18.30
C TRP A 11 -10.24 8.14 -17.51
N GLU A 12 -11.13 7.41 -18.18
CA GLU A 12 -11.88 6.31 -17.57
C GLU A 12 -10.96 5.19 -17.07
N HIS A 13 -9.97 4.78 -17.87
CA HIS A 13 -8.99 3.79 -17.44
C HIS A 13 -8.11 4.27 -16.29
N ILE A 14 -7.66 5.53 -16.32
CA ILE A 14 -6.84 6.12 -15.25
C ILE A 14 -7.62 6.19 -13.93
N SER A 15 -8.84 6.73 -13.98
CA SER A 15 -9.68 6.90 -12.80
C SER A 15 -10.05 5.55 -12.18
N ALA A 16 -10.39 4.55 -13.01
CA ALA A 16 -10.64 3.19 -12.53
C ALA A 16 -9.41 2.61 -11.79
N SER A 17 -8.22 2.70 -12.36
CA SER A 17 -6.99 2.21 -11.72
C SER A 17 -6.69 2.97 -10.43
N LEU A 18 -6.86 4.30 -10.40
CA LEU A 18 -6.66 5.10 -9.20
C LEU A 18 -7.63 4.72 -8.06
N VAL A 19 -8.92 4.57 -8.37
CA VAL A 19 -9.94 4.22 -7.37
C VAL A 19 -9.68 2.84 -6.78
N ARG A 20 -9.35 1.84 -7.61
CA ARG A 20 -9.02 0.48 -7.15
C ARG A 20 -7.78 0.46 -6.26
N SER A 21 -6.72 1.16 -6.68
CA SER A 21 -5.48 1.27 -5.92
C SER A 21 -5.73 1.95 -4.57
N ALA A 22 -6.45 3.07 -4.58
CA ALA A 22 -6.80 3.82 -3.37
C ALA A 22 -7.69 3.00 -2.43
N ALA A 23 -8.65 2.23 -2.93
CA ALA A 23 -9.51 1.38 -2.12
C ALA A 23 -8.72 0.25 -1.44
N GLY A 24 -7.93 -0.51 -2.20
CA GLY A 24 -7.11 -1.60 -1.64
C GLY A 24 -6.06 -1.09 -0.66
N PHE A 25 -5.40 0.02 -1.00
CA PHE A 25 -4.43 0.68 -0.13
C PHE A 25 -5.07 1.24 1.15
N GLY A 26 -6.22 1.91 1.03
CA GLY A 26 -6.95 2.44 2.17
C GLY A 26 -7.39 1.35 3.15
N LEU A 27 -7.88 0.22 2.63
CA LEU A 27 -8.20 -0.96 3.44
C LEU A 27 -6.95 -1.54 4.12
N ALA A 28 -5.83 -1.64 3.39
CA ALA A 28 -4.57 -2.10 3.97
C ALA A 28 -4.11 -1.19 5.12
N VAL A 29 -4.12 0.13 4.94
CA VAL A 29 -3.79 1.10 6.00
C VAL A 29 -4.72 0.96 7.20
N ALA A 30 -6.04 0.91 6.96
CA ALA A 30 -7.05 0.85 8.00
C ALA A 30 -6.97 -0.43 8.85
N THR A 31 -6.53 -1.55 8.26
CA THR A 31 -6.43 -2.85 8.94
C THR A 31 -5.03 -3.13 9.50
N ALA A 32 -3.97 -2.82 8.75
CA ALA A 32 -2.60 -3.15 9.12
C ALA A 32 -2.06 -2.30 10.28
N ILE A 33 -2.45 -1.02 10.37
CA ILE A 33 -1.98 -0.15 11.48
C ILE A 33 -2.55 -0.63 12.82
N PRO A 34 -3.88 -0.84 13.00
CA PRO A 34 -4.40 -1.33 14.27
C PRO A 34 -3.86 -2.71 14.62
N LEU A 35 -3.78 -3.63 13.65
CA LEU A 35 -3.28 -4.98 13.89
C LEU A 35 -1.79 -4.97 14.26
N GLY A 36 -0.99 -4.16 13.56
CA GLY A 36 0.45 -4.03 13.83
C GLY A 36 0.73 -3.41 15.19
N ALA A 37 -0.05 -2.39 15.57
CA ALA A 37 0.02 -1.80 16.90
C ALA A 37 -0.36 -2.81 18.00
N ALA A 38 -1.42 -3.60 17.78
CA ALA A 38 -1.84 -4.65 18.72
C ALA A 38 -0.77 -5.74 18.88
N ILE A 39 -0.20 -6.24 17.77
CA ILE A 39 0.88 -7.24 17.80
C ILE A 39 2.11 -6.69 18.51
N ALA A 40 2.48 -5.43 18.25
CA ALA A 40 3.66 -4.82 18.84
C ALA A 40 3.54 -4.58 20.35
N TRP A 41 2.32 -4.41 20.86
CA TRP A 41 2.05 -4.24 22.29
C TRP A 41 2.39 -5.49 23.11
N TYR A 42 2.26 -6.67 22.52
CA TYR A 42 2.54 -7.95 23.18
C TYR A 42 3.84 -8.57 22.64
N THR A 43 4.97 -8.30 23.33
CA THR A 43 6.30 -8.82 22.99
C THR A 43 6.37 -10.31 22.61
N PRO A 44 5.75 -11.26 23.36
CA PRO A 44 5.79 -12.68 22.97
C PRO A 44 5.01 -12.98 21.69
N VAL A 45 3.87 -12.31 21.47
CA VAL A 45 3.08 -12.44 20.23
C VAL A 45 3.88 -11.93 19.04
N ARG A 46 4.55 -10.77 19.20
CA ARG A 46 5.47 -10.23 18.20
C ARG A 46 6.56 -11.23 17.84
N GLN A 47 7.28 -11.76 18.81
CA GLN A 47 8.39 -12.70 18.55
C GLN A 47 7.93 -13.97 17.81
N LEU A 48 6.74 -14.48 18.15
CA LEU A 48 6.17 -15.65 17.49
C LEU A 48 5.71 -15.36 16.05
N LEU A 49 5.08 -14.20 15.83
CA LEU A 49 4.50 -13.85 14.54
C LEU A 49 5.53 -13.26 13.55
N THR A 50 6.58 -12.58 14.01
CA THR A 50 7.61 -11.97 13.13
C THR A 50 8.08 -12.89 11.99
N PRO A 51 8.53 -14.14 12.21
CA PRO A 51 9.00 -14.99 11.12
C PRO A 51 7.90 -15.30 10.09
N VAL A 52 6.66 -15.51 10.55
CA VAL A 52 5.50 -15.74 9.67
C VAL A 52 5.19 -14.49 8.85
N LEU A 53 5.19 -13.32 9.48
CA LEU A 53 4.94 -12.04 8.81
C LEU A 53 6.01 -11.70 7.76
N GLU A 54 7.28 -11.99 8.05
CA GLU A 54 8.37 -11.82 7.08
C GLU A 54 8.28 -12.82 5.91
N ALA A 55 7.81 -14.05 6.15
CA ALA A 55 7.57 -15.02 5.09
C ALA A 55 6.47 -14.53 4.13
N PHE A 56 5.35 -14.03 4.67
CA PHE A 56 4.28 -13.44 3.85
C PHE A 56 4.73 -12.16 3.13
N ARG A 57 5.56 -11.32 3.75
CA ARG A 57 6.13 -10.13 3.08
C ARG A 57 6.97 -10.50 1.86
N ASN A 58 7.74 -11.58 1.93
CA ASN A 58 8.56 -12.05 0.80
C ASN A 58 7.76 -12.85 -0.23
N THR A 59 6.51 -13.19 0.06
CA THR A 59 5.64 -13.86 -0.90
C THR A 59 5.28 -12.89 -2.01
N ALA A 60 5.64 -13.23 -3.25
CA ALA A 60 5.33 -12.41 -4.41
C ALA A 60 3.80 -12.32 -4.58
N ALA A 61 3.21 -11.17 -4.26
CA ALA A 61 1.77 -10.94 -4.37
C ALA A 61 1.23 -11.31 -5.77
N LEU A 62 2.01 -11.02 -6.82
CA LEU A 62 1.68 -11.38 -8.21
C LEU A 62 1.52 -12.89 -8.44
N ALA A 63 2.28 -13.72 -7.74
CA ALA A 63 2.15 -15.18 -7.85
C ALA A 63 0.82 -15.69 -7.26
N LEU A 64 0.21 -14.92 -6.36
CA LEU A 64 -1.09 -15.26 -5.75
C LEU A 64 -2.27 -14.75 -6.57
N LEU A 65 -2.05 -13.97 -7.62
CA LEU A 65 -3.12 -13.38 -8.42
C LEU A 65 -4.14 -14.43 -8.93
N PRO A 66 -3.74 -15.60 -9.47
CA PRO A 66 -4.70 -16.64 -9.86
C PRO A 66 -5.53 -17.17 -8.68
N VAL A 67 -4.94 -17.25 -7.49
CA VAL A 67 -5.65 -17.68 -6.27
C VAL A 67 -6.71 -16.65 -5.89
N PHE A 68 -6.37 -15.36 -5.93
CA PHE A 68 -7.33 -14.29 -5.70
C PHE A 68 -8.46 -14.28 -6.74
N MET A 69 -8.15 -14.53 -8.01
CA MET A 69 -9.17 -14.66 -9.06
C MET A 69 -10.07 -15.88 -8.85
N LEU A 70 -9.52 -17.00 -8.39
CA LEU A 70 -10.27 -18.21 -8.10
C LEU A 70 -11.25 -18.01 -6.92
N VAL A 71 -10.78 -17.37 -5.85
CA VAL A 71 -11.56 -17.18 -4.62
C VAL A 71 -12.59 -16.05 -4.73
N PHE A 72 -12.19 -14.90 -5.27
CA PHE A 72 -13.03 -13.70 -5.34
C PHE A 72 -13.70 -13.50 -6.71
N GLY A 73 -13.42 -14.39 -7.67
CA GLY A 73 -13.85 -14.25 -9.05
C GLY A 73 -12.99 -13.28 -9.88
N ILE A 74 -13.19 -13.33 -11.19
CA ILE A 74 -12.64 -12.36 -12.13
C ILE A 74 -13.46 -11.08 -11.99
N GLY A 75 -12.85 -10.01 -11.48
CA GLY A 75 -13.60 -8.78 -11.23
C GLY A 75 -12.83 -7.75 -10.44
N GLU A 76 -13.55 -6.77 -9.90
CA GLU A 76 -12.97 -5.67 -9.13
C GLU A 76 -12.41 -6.13 -7.79
N THR A 77 -13.12 -7.06 -7.13
CA THR A 77 -12.77 -7.55 -5.79
C THR A 77 -11.40 -8.24 -5.75
N SER A 78 -11.06 -9.07 -6.75
CA SER A 78 -9.76 -9.74 -6.81
C SER A 78 -8.60 -8.75 -7.00
N LYS A 79 -8.81 -7.66 -7.77
CA LYS A 79 -7.82 -6.59 -7.95
C LYS A 79 -7.61 -5.77 -6.67
N ILE A 80 -8.69 -5.46 -5.95
CA ILE A 80 -8.60 -4.74 -4.67
C ILE A 80 -7.93 -5.63 -3.61
N ALA A 81 -8.26 -6.93 -3.58
CA ALA A 81 -7.70 -7.89 -2.62
C ALA A 81 -6.19 -8.09 -2.80
N ILE A 82 -5.69 -8.17 -4.03
CA ILE A 82 -4.25 -8.31 -4.26
C ILE A 82 -3.47 -7.03 -3.90
N VAL A 83 -4.05 -5.85 -4.16
CA VAL A 83 -3.47 -4.57 -3.71
C VAL A 83 -3.43 -4.51 -2.19
N LEU A 84 -4.53 -4.90 -1.54
CA LEU A 84 -4.60 -5.00 -0.09
C LEU A 84 -3.48 -5.91 0.43
N PHE A 85 -3.37 -7.13 -0.09
CA PHE A 85 -2.35 -8.10 0.32
C PHE A 85 -0.93 -7.53 0.13
N ALA A 86 -0.63 -6.95 -1.02
CA ALA A 86 0.68 -6.38 -1.32
C ALA A 86 1.05 -5.20 -0.38
N CYS A 87 0.06 -4.40 0.02
CA CYS A 87 0.28 -3.25 0.89
C CYS A 87 0.27 -3.60 2.38
N PHE A 88 -0.45 -4.65 2.76
CA PHE A 88 -0.73 -5.02 4.14
C PHE A 88 0.55 -5.33 4.93
N PHE A 89 1.38 -6.26 4.44
CA PHE A 89 2.56 -6.72 5.18
C PHE A 89 3.63 -5.63 5.38
N PRO A 90 4.00 -4.82 4.37
CA PRO A 90 4.97 -3.75 4.61
C PRO A 90 4.46 -2.68 5.58
N ILE A 91 3.16 -2.32 5.55
CA ILE A 91 2.56 -1.39 6.52
C ILE A 91 2.55 -2.01 7.92
N LEU A 92 2.12 -3.27 8.03
CA LEU A 92 2.04 -4.01 9.29
C LEU A 92 3.42 -4.08 9.95
N LEU A 93 4.44 -4.54 9.22
CA LEU A 93 5.79 -4.70 9.73
C LEU A 93 6.44 -3.37 10.09
N SER A 94 6.23 -2.32 9.29
CA SER A 94 6.71 -0.97 9.62
C SER A 94 6.03 -0.41 10.87
N THR A 95 4.74 -0.70 11.06
CA THR A 95 4.01 -0.33 12.27
C THR A 95 4.55 -1.07 13.49
N ILE A 96 4.78 -2.38 13.36
CA ILE A 96 5.37 -3.19 14.43
C ILE A 96 6.74 -2.66 14.82
N ALA A 97 7.61 -2.40 13.83
CA ALA A 97 8.93 -1.85 14.04
C ALA A 97 8.88 -0.46 14.69
N GLY A 98 7.97 0.41 14.25
CA GLY A 98 7.80 1.76 14.81
C GLY A 98 7.38 1.75 16.28
N VAL A 99 6.41 0.91 16.64
CA VAL A 99 5.94 0.77 18.03
C VAL A 99 6.97 0.07 18.90
N ALA A 100 7.69 -0.92 18.36
CA ALA A 100 8.73 -1.65 19.08
C ALA A 100 9.99 -0.81 19.36
N ALA A 101 10.27 0.20 18.54
CA ALA A 101 11.46 1.05 18.63
C ALA A 101 11.31 2.24 19.59
N VAL A 102 10.16 2.40 20.25
CA VAL A 102 9.93 3.50 21.19
C VAL A 102 10.89 3.37 22.37
N ASP A 103 11.52 4.49 22.74
CA ASP A 103 12.51 4.53 23.82
C ASP A 103 11.90 4.04 25.15
N VAL A 104 12.60 3.10 25.79
CA VAL A 104 12.25 2.58 27.11
C VAL A 104 12.21 3.70 28.15
N GLN A 105 13.03 4.75 28.00
CA GLN A 105 13.02 5.90 28.89
C GLN A 105 11.72 6.70 28.78
N LEU A 106 11.18 6.92 27.57
CA LEU A 106 9.86 7.54 27.37
C LEU A 106 8.74 6.74 28.05
N LEU A 107 8.80 5.40 27.93
CA LEU A 107 7.84 4.51 28.59
C LEU A 107 7.95 4.53 30.12
N ARG A 108 9.18 4.62 30.67
CA ARG A 108 9.41 4.76 32.11
C ARG A 108 8.90 6.11 32.63
N THR A 109 9.19 7.20 31.94
CA THR A 109 8.69 8.54 32.28
C THR A 109 7.16 8.58 32.28
N ALA A 110 6.53 7.95 31.28
CA ALA A 110 5.07 7.87 31.22
C ALA A 110 4.47 7.14 32.43
N ARG A 111 5.12 6.05 32.86
CA ARG A 111 4.72 5.28 34.06
C ARG A 111 4.90 6.09 35.35
N VAL A 112 5.98 6.86 35.48
CA VAL A 112 6.22 7.74 36.64
C VAL A 112 5.17 8.86 36.72
N LEU A 113 4.74 9.38 35.57
CA LEU A 113 3.65 10.37 35.48
C LEU A 113 2.24 9.78 35.72
N GLY A 114 2.13 8.47 36.02
CA GLY A 114 0.86 7.82 36.31
C GLY A 114 -0.05 7.62 35.10
N LEU A 115 0.49 7.69 33.87
CA LEU A 115 -0.31 7.48 32.66
C LEU A 115 -0.78 6.03 32.57
N SER A 116 -2.06 5.84 32.24
CA SER A 116 -2.60 4.51 31.95
C SER A 116 -1.97 3.91 30.68
N SER A 117 -2.12 2.59 30.47
CA SER A 117 -1.62 1.91 29.27
C SER A 117 -2.14 2.52 27.97
N VAL A 118 -3.43 2.90 27.93
CA VAL A 118 -4.07 3.51 26.75
C VAL A 118 -3.55 4.92 26.53
N GLU A 119 -3.34 5.69 27.59
CA GLU A 119 -2.77 7.03 27.47
C GLU A 119 -1.30 7.02 27.06
N THR A 120 -0.52 6.08 27.63
CA THR A 120 0.87 5.86 27.22
C THR A 120 0.92 5.51 25.73
N PHE A 121 0.02 4.65 25.26
CA PHE A 121 -0.06 4.32 23.84
C PHE A 121 -0.38 5.56 22.99
N ARG A 122 -1.44 6.30 23.32
CA ARG A 122 -1.92 7.43 22.49
C ARG A 122 -1.01 8.66 22.55
N LYS A 123 -0.43 8.98 23.70
CA LYS A 123 0.34 10.22 23.92
C LYS A 123 1.84 10.06 23.71
N VAL A 124 2.37 8.84 23.81
CA VAL A 124 3.83 8.60 23.75
C VAL A 124 4.18 7.66 22.61
N VAL A 125 3.60 6.46 22.60
CA VAL A 125 3.98 5.40 21.65
C VAL A 125 3.54 5.73 20.22
N PHE A 126 2.27 6.07 20.04
CA PHE A 126 1.71 6.34 18.72
C PHE A 126 2.42 7.51 18.04
N PRO A 127 2.58 8.69 18.65
CA PRO A 127 3.33 9.81 18.05
C PRO A 127 4.77 9.45 17.69
N ALA A 128 5.47 8.69 18.54
CA ALA A 128 6.84 8.25 18.27
C ALA A 128 6.92 7.23 17.12
N ALA A 129 5.89 6.39 16.94
CA ALA A 129 5.83 5.39 15.88
C ALA A 129 5.36 5.95 14.53
N VAL A 130 4.64 7.09 14.51
CA VAL A 130 4.09 7.71 13.29
C VAL A 130 5.11 7.80 12.14
N PRO A 131 6.35 8.29 12.33
CA PRO A 131 7.30 8.42 11.22
C PRO A 131 7.62 7.09 10.56
N THR A 132 7.78 6.02 11.35
CA THR A 132 8.09 4.68 10.83
C THR A 132 6.87 4.05 10.15
N ILE A 133 5.66 4.28 10.68
CA ILE A 133 4.41 3.88 10.02
C ILE A 133 4.31 4.54 8.64
N PHE A 134 4.61 5.84 8.54
CA PHE A 134 4.59 6.56 7.26
C PHE A 134 5.61 6.03 6.25
N THR A 135 6.80 5.60 6.69
CA THR A 135 7.76 4.91 5.82
C THR A 135 7.13 3.66 5.19
N GLY A 136 6.42 2.85 5.98
CA GLY A 136 5.71 1.67 5.49
C GLY A 136 4.58 2.02 4.51
N ILE A 137 3.77 3.02 4.83
CA ILE A 137 2.71 3.56 3.97
C ILE A 137 3.29 3.99 2.61
N ARG A 138 4.43 4.69 2.61
CA ARG A 138 5.10 5.13 1.38
C ARG A 138 5.56 3.96 0.52
N ILE A 139 6.26 2.99 1.11
CA ILE A 139 6.74 1.80 0.39
C ILE A 139 5.56 1.04 -0.21
N SER A 140 4.49 0.83 0.57
CA SER A 140 3.28 0.15 0.10
C SER A 140 2.53 0.95 -0.97
N GLY A 141 2.52 2.27 -0.92
CA GLY A 141 1.83 3.08 -1.93
C GLY A 141 2.48 2.96 -3.31
N ALA A 142 3.80 2.85 -3.38
CA ALA A 142 4.51 2.54 -4.63
C ALA A 142 4.20 1.11 -5.11
N ALA A 143 4.16 0.14 -4.20
CA ALA A 143 3.82 -1.24 -4.51
C ALA A 143 2.37 -1.41 -5.00
N ALA A 144 1.42 -0.65 -4.44
CA ALA A 144 0.00 -0.69 -4.79
C ALA A 144 -0.23 -0.49 -6.29
N ILE A 145 0.43 0.52 -6.86
CA ILE A 145 0.32 0.85 -8.28
C ILE A 145 0.92 -0.26 -9.14
N LEU A 146 2.15 -0.69 -8.83
CA LEU A 146 2.86 -1.73 -9.59
C LEU A 146 2.07 -3.03 -9.64
N VAL A 147 1.57 -3.48 -8.48
CA VAL A 147 0.79 -4.72 -8.37
C VAL A 147 -0.56 -4.59 -9.06
N LEU A 148 -1.24 -3.44 -8.95
CA LEU A 148 -2.50 -3.23 -9.64
C LEU A 148 -2.35 -3.27 -11.16
N ILE A 149 -1.34 -2.61 -11.72
CA ILE A 149 -1.11 -2.59 -13.17
C ILE A 149 -0.90 -4.03 -13.67
N ALA A 150 -0.06 -4.80 -12.99
CA ALA A 150 0.17 -6.20 -13.33
C ALA A 150 -1.13 -7.03 -13.20
N ALA A 151 -1.96 -6.74 -12.19
CA ALA A 151 -3.24 -7.41 -12.03
C ALA A 151 -4.24 -7.06 -13.15
N GLU A 152 -4.23 -5.82 -13.61
CA GLU A 152 -5.06 -5.36 -14.72
C GLU A 152 -4.66 -5.99 -16.05
N MET A 153 -3.38 -6.34 -16.24
CA MET A 153 -2.90 -7.00 -17.46
C MET A 153 -3.45 -8.41 -17.66
N ILE A 154 -3.89 -9.09 -16.59
CA ILE A 154 -4.24 -10.52 -16.64
C ILE A 154 -5.76 -10.75 -16.69
N GLY A 155 -6.56 -9.86 -16.10
CA GLY A 155 -8.00 -10.10 -15.94
C GLY A 155 -8.86 -8.85 -15.75
N ALA A 156 -8.46 -7.71 -16.32
CA ALA A 156 -9.30 -6.52 -16.36
C ALA A 156 -9.85 -6.27 -17.76
N THR A 157 -11.05 -5.68 -17.82
CA THR A 157 -11.65 -5.15 -19.05
C THR A 157 -11.52 -3.63 -19.15
N VAL A 158 -11.09 -2.98 -18.07
CA VAL A 158 -10.88 -1.53 -17.93
C VAL A 158 -9.67 -1.34 -17.05
N GLY A 159 -8.77 -0.42 -17.39
CA GLY A 159 -7.60 -0.06 -16.59
C GLY A 159 -6.37 0.20 -17.46
N ILE A 160 -5.35 0.81 -16.88
CA ILE A 160 -4.14 1.14 -17.64
C ILE A 160 -3.37 -0.14 -17.98
N GLY A 161 -3.31 -1.12 -17.07
CA GLY A 161 -2.69 -2.42 -17.35
C GLY A 161 -3.41 -3.18 -18.46
N PHE A 162 -4.75 -3.10 -18.51
CA PHE A 162 -5.53 -3.63 -19.62
C PHE A 162 -5.18 -2.93 -20.93
N LEU A 163 -5.09 -1.60 -20.95
CA LEU A 163 -4.79 -0.84 -22.16
C LEU A 163 -3.41 -1.21 -22.75
N ILE A 164 -2.42 -1.45 -21.89
CA ILE A 164 -1.10 -1.95 -22.29
C ILE A 164 -1.23 -3.33 -22.95
N ASN A 165 -1.89 -4.28 -22.28
CA ASN A 165 -2.03 -5.64 -22.77
C ASN A 165 -2.85 -5.69 -24.08
N TYR A 166 -3.96 -4.96 -24.15
CA TYR A 166 -4.78 -4.82 -25.34
C TYR A 166 -4.00 -4.24 -26.52
N SER A 167 -3.25 -3.14 -26.29
CA SER A 167 -2.45 -2.52 -27.36
C SER A 167 -1.33 -3.44 -27.83
N ASN A 168 -0.73 -4.20 -26.92
CA ASN A 168 0.29 -5.20 -27.24
C ASN A 168 -0.29 -6.33 -28.11
N ASN A 169 -1.43 -6.91 -27.73
CA ASN A 169 -2.04 -8.03 -28.45
C ASN A 169 -2.58 -7.63 -29.84
N ASN A 170 -2.93 -6.36 -30.03
CA ASN A 170 -3.40 -5.82 -31.32
C ASN A 170 -2.28 -5.17 -32.15
N PHE A 171 -1.01 -5.32 -31.74
CA PHE A 171 0.16 -4.71 -32.40
C PHE A 171 0.05 -3.17 -32.57
N LEU A 172 -0.71 -2.51 -31.70
CA LEU A 172 -0.86 -1.06 -31.64
C LEU A 172 0.31 -0.44 -30.86
N ILE A 173 1.52 -0.65 -31.37
CA ILE A 173 2.78 -0.30 -30.68
C ILE A 173 2.82 1.17 -30.22
N PRO A 174 2.41 2.18 -31.02
CA PRO A 174 2.39 3.56 -30.54
C PRO A 174 1.42 3.80 -29.37
N GLN A 175 0.31 3.06 -29.30
CA GLN A 175 -0.67 3.18 -28.21
C GLN A 175 -0.16 2.48 -26.94
N MET A 176 0.51 1.34 -27.11
CA MET A 176 1.18 0.64 -26.02
C MET A 176 2.21 1.53 -25.32
N TYR A 177 3.11 2.17 -26.08
CA TYR A 177 4.10 3.10 -25.50
C TYR A 177 3.44 4.31 -24.85
N ALA A 178 2.36 4.85 -25.43
CA ALA A 178 1.62 5.94 -24.80
C ALA A 178 1.01 5.52 -23.45
N ALA A 179 0.45 4.31 -23.35
CA ALA A 179 -0.10 3.75 -22.11
C ALA A 179 0.99 3.53 -21.06
N ILE A 180 2.16 2.99 -21.46
CA ILE A 180 3.32 2.81 -20.57
C ILE A 180 3.81 4.17 -20.04
N LEU A 181 4.00 5.18 -20.89
CA LEU A 181 4.42 6.51 -20.46
C LEU A 181 3.41 7.16 -19.50
N THR A 182 2.12 6.99 -19.77
CA THR A 182 1.04 7.47 -18.89
C THR A 182 1.09 6.80 -17.53
N THR A 183 1.37 5.49 -17.49
CA THR A 183 1.55 4.72 -16.26
C THR A 183 2.72 5.25 -15.44
N THR A 184 3.86 5.52 -16.08
CA THR A 184 5.04 6.10 -15.42
C THR A 184 4.72 7.47 -14.83
N LEU A 185 4.05 8.34 -15.60
CA LEU A 185 3.62 9.66 -15.12
C LEU A 185 2.70 9.57 -13.90
N LEU A 186 1.73 8.65 -13.91
CA LEU A 186 0.82 8.43 -12.78
C LEU A 186 1.52 7.84 -11.57
N GLY A 187 2.38 6.85 -11.76
CA GLY A 187 3.21 6.27 -10.71
C GLY A 187 4.08 7.35 -10.04
N LEU A 188 4.69 8.21 -10.85
CA LEU A 188 5.45 9.36 -10.35
C LEU A 188 4.55 10.34 -9.60
N ALA A 189 3.40 10.73 -10.15
CA ALA A 189 2.48 11.68 -9.52
C ALA A 189 2.01 11.19 -8.15
N VAL A 190 1.62 9.93 -8.03
CA VAL A 190 1.19 9.34 -6.75
C VAL A 190 2.37 9.23 -5.79
N ASN A 191 3.55 8.78 -6.26
CA ASN A 191 4.73 8.69 -5.41
C ASN A 191 5.15 10.08 -4.88
N TYR A 192 5.16 11.11 -5.72
CA TYR A 192 5.42 12.49 -5.28
C TYR A 192 4.36 12.99 -4.29
N GLY A 193 3.08 12.67 -4.52
CA GLY A 193 2.00 12.98 -3.58
C GLY A 193 2.22 12.34 -2.21
N LEU A 194 2.59 11.05 -2.18
CA LEU A 194 2.90 10.32 -0.95
C LEU A 194 4.15 10.88 -0.24
N VAL A 195 5.19 11.25 -0.99
CA VAL A 195 6.39 11.89 -0.43
C VAL A 195 6.08 13.28 0.12
N ALA A 196 5.21 14.06 -0.54
CA ALA A 196 4.77 15.36 -0.05
C ALA A 196 3.97 15.23 1.24
N LEU A 197 3.07 14.23 1.32
CA LEU A 197 2.36 13.85 2.54
C LEU A 197 3.34 13.46 3.66
N GLU A 198 4.30 12.57 3.36
CA GLU A 198 5.34 12.15 4.31
C GLU A 198 6.09 13.35 4.86
N ARG A 199 6.58 14.25 4.00
CA ARG A 199 7.30 15.46 4.42
C ARG A 199 6.45 16.36 5.32
N ARG A 200 5.15 16.46 5.06
CA ARG A 200 4.24 17.29 5.88
C ARG A 200 4.03 16.71 7.27
N PHE A 201 3.90 15.38 7.40
CA PHE A 201 3.73 14.71 8.70
C PHE A 201 5.06 14.51 9.44
N SER A 202 6.16 14.32 8.70
CA SER A 202 7.52 14.16 9.21
C SER A 202 8.19 15.47 9.60
N ARG A 203 7.56 16.64 9.36
CA ARG A 203 8.06 17.96 9.83
C ARG A 203 8.27 18.06 11.35
N TRP A 204 7.68 17.15 12.12
CA TRP A 204 7.91 17.03 13.56
C TRP A 204 9.24 16.32 13.93
N ARG A 205 10.00 15.80 12.95
CA ARG A 205 11.36 15.25 13.15
C ARG A 205 12.44 16.32 13.30
N ALA A 206 12.14 17.60 13.10
CA ALA A 206 13.10 18.71 13.13
C ALA A 206 12.91 19.59 14.36
#